data_AF-A0A357VFZ8-F1
#
_entry.id   AF-A0A357VFZ8-F1
#
_cell.length_a   1.000
_cell.length_b   1.000
_cell.length_c   1.000
_cell.angle_alpha   90.00
_cell.angle_beta   90.00
_cell.angle_gamma   90.00
#
_symmetry.space_group_name_H-M   'P 1'
#
loop_
_entity.id
_entity.type
_entity.pdbx_description
1 polymer ?
#
loop_
_entity_poly.entity_id
_entity_poly.type
_entity_poly.pdbx_seq_one_letter_code
_entity_poly.pdbx_strand_id
1 'polypeptide(L)'
;MQWPPYRTLSLKEKRLLIVLLVVAVTVFAYRVVWARQWPYYRELKAQLADHKTQLAAAREDAGRLESLREELSRLEAEMEEWKEQAVIALETREDFLTSLQPQQEGLEILALHPQEPQERGSLTVYPFQVVVVGAYPEVKEYLRQVEGLPALTTMQELKIAAKTGNSGLVEATFVVEFCPLPGGETRGGLPALSTSGRADLFRPPAGAHGGPGEEPGDSLAPAVQTLPSCQVQATLPVPAGDCGDAGEAGPAAPEYSFPARGTGRPRAGAPWLEGMKVLRNVGPFYYPADRRIAIGGREFDHGVVADLEGKGARAEAVLDLGGGYAKLRGFLGVEDTTMNTRGNFVLRIKGDERELFASSPLGPGRYPQYVELSVAGVNRLVLQVEWVEGQNGEYDLLRAALANIIFVTPEEE
;
A
#
# COMPACT_ATOMS: atom_id res chain seq x y z
N MET A 1 28.39 -79.74 -8.50
CA MET A 1 28.60 -78.52 -9.33
C MET A 1 30.02 -78.03 -9.07
N GLN A 2 30.99 -78.56 -9.82
CA GLN A 2 32.42 -78.21 -9.67
C GLN A 2 32.70 -76.97 -10.51
N TRP A 3 33.16 -75.89 -9.88
CA TRP A 3 33.55 -74.66 -10.59
C TRP A 3 34.87 -74.91 -11.33
N PRO A 4 35.01 -74.44 -12.58
CA PRO A 4 36.23 -74.64 -13.36
C PRO A 4 37.42 -73.89 -12.73
N PRO A 5 38.66 -74.42 -12.88
CA PRO A 5 39.85 -73.80 -12.33
C PRO A 5 40.11 -72.44 -13.00
N TYR A 6 40.49 -71.47 -12.17
CA TYR A 6 40.81 -70.10 -12.55
C TYR A 6 41.90 -70.07 -13.63
N ARG A 7 41.57 -69.55 -14.82
CA ARG A 7 42.57 -69.24 -15.84
C ARG A 7 43.51 -68.14 -15.32
N THR A 8 44.82 -68.38 -15.38
CA THR A 8 45.82 -67.38 -15.05
C THR A 8 45.86 -66.32 -16.15
N LEU A 9 45.42 -65.10 -15.81
CA LEU A 9 45.39 -63.95 -16.73
C LEU A 9 46.80 -63.61 -17.22
N SER A 10 46.92 -63.38 -18.53
CA SER A 10 48.15 -62.95 -19.20
C SER A 10 48.60 -61.56 -18.68
N LEU A 11 49.91 -61.29 -18.70
CA LEU A 11 50.47 -59.98 -18.32
C LEU A 11 49.83 -58.81 -19.08
N LYS A 12 49.40 -59.03 -20.33
CA LYS A 12 48.70 -58.01 -21.14
C LYS A 12 47.30 -57.72 -20.60
N GLU A 13 46.57 -58.76 -20.18
CA GLU A 13 45.21 -58.64 -19.61
C GLU A 13 45.25 -57.94 -18.25
N LYS A 14 46.26 -58.23 -17.42
CA LYS A 14 46.47 -57.52 -16.14
C LYS A 14 46.71 -56.02 -16.35
N ARG A 15 47.53 -55.64 -17.33
CA ARG A 15 47.77 -54.21 -17.65
C ARG A 15 46.49 -53.53 -18.14
N LEU A 16 45.70 -54.21 -18.98
CA LEU A 16 44.46 -53.67 -19.51
C LEU A 16 43.40 -53.48 -18.42
N LEU A 17 43.31 -54.40 -17.46
CA LEU A 17 42.44 -54.25 -16.28
C LEU A 17 42.83 -53.06 -15.40
N ILE A 18 44.12 -52.81 -15.19
CA ILE A 18 44.58 -51.66 -14.40
C ILE A 18 44.20 -50.34 -15.09
N VAL A 19 44.41 -50.23 -16.41
CA VAL A 19 44.01 -49.04 -17.17
C VAL A 19 42.51 -48.82 -17.08
N LEU A 20 41.71 -49.89 -17.25
CA LEU A 20 40.25 -49.81 -17.17
C LEU A 20 39.77 -49.38 -15.78
N LEU A 21 40.41 -49.87 -14.71
CA LEU A 21 40.12 -49.44 -13.34
C LEU A 21 40.41 -47.94 -13.15
N VAL A 22 41.56 -47.45 -13.62
CA VAL A 22 41.92 -46.03 -13.52
C VAL A 22 40.91 -45.16 -14.25
N VAL A 23 40.54 -45.52 -15.48
CA VAL A 23 39.51 -44.78 -16.24
C VAL A 23 38.17 -44.79 -15.50
N ALA A 24 37.75 -45.94 -14.94
CA ALA A 24 36.51 -46.03 -14.18
C ALA A 24 36.52 -45.12 -12.93
N VAL A 25 37.63 -45.08 -12.19
CA VAL A 25 37.80 -44.21 -11.02
C VAL A 25 37.79 -42.73 -11.42
N THR A 26 38.47 -42.35 -12.51
CA THR A 26 38.48 -40.96 -13.00
C THR A 26 37.09 -40.52 -13.45
N VAL A 27 36.36 -41.36 -14.18
CA VAL A 27 34.98 -41.07 -14.62
C VAL A 27 34.06 -40.96 -13.41
N PHE A 28 34.20 -41.84 -12.41
CA PHE A 28 33.42 -41.77 -11.17
C PHE A 28 33.69 -40.48 -10.39
N ALA A 29 34.96 -40.11 -10.19
CA ALA A 29 35.34 -38.87 -9.51
C ALA A 29 34.81 -37.63 -10.26
N TYR A 30 34.95 -37.60 -11.58
CA TYR A 30 34.41 -36.53 -12.42
C TYR A 30 32.88 -36.44 -12.30
N ARG A 31 32.18 -37.58 -12.40
CA ARG A 31 30.72 -37.61 -12.40
C ARG A 31 30.12 -37.33 -11.02
N VAL A 32 30.75 -37.78 -9.94
CA VAL A 32 30.21 -37.62 -8.58
C VAL A 32 30.65 -36.31 -7.96
N VAL A 33 31.94 -35.99 -7.99
CA VAL A 33 32.46 -34.79 -7.33
C VAL A 33 32.17 -33.57 -8.21
N TRP A 34 32.55 -33.62 -9.49
CA TRP A 34 32.46 -32.45 -10.36
C TRP A 34 31.03 -32.16 -10.81
N ALA A 35 30.27 -33.18 -11.23
CA ALA A 35 28.92 -32.93 -11.71
C ALA A 35 27.89 -32.70 -10.59
N ARG A 36 28.09 -33.28 -9.39
CA ARG A 36 27.09 -33.21 -8.30
C ARG A 36 27.46 -32.25 -7.18
N GLN A 37 28.71 -32.24 -6.70
CA GLN A 37 29.08 -31.42 -5.53
C GLN A 37 29.48 -29.99 -5.92
N TRP A 38 30.09 -29.80 -7.09
CA TRP A 38 30.50 -28.48 -7.56
C TRP A 38 29.35 -27.47 -7.70
N PRO A 39 28.19 -27.77 -8.33
CA PRO A 39 27.09 -26.82 -8.42
C PRO A 39 26.54 -26.47 -7.03
N TYR A 40 26.42 -27.46 -6.14
CA TYR A 40 25.97 -27.24 -4.76
C TYR A 40 26.92 -26.31 -3.99
N TYR A 41 28.24 -26.50 -4.11
CA TYR A 41 29.24 -25.64 -3.49
C TYR A 41 29.19 -24.21 -4.05
N ARG A 42 29.01 -24.05 -5.37
CA ARG A 42 28.88 -22.72 -6.00
C ARG A 42 27.63 -21.99 -5.54
N GLU A 43 26.50 -22.69 -5.47
CA GLU A 43 25.24 -22.13 -4.99
C GLU A 43 25.37 -21.68 -3.53
N LEU A 44 25.92 -22.54 -2.67
CA LEU A 44 26.13 -22.20 -1.26
C LEU A 44 27.07 -20.99 -1.09
N LYS A 45 28.10 -20.89 -1.93
CA LYS A 45 29.01 -19.73 -1.93
C LYS A 45 28.33 -18.45 -2.43
N ALA A 46 27.41 -18.56 -3.39
CA ALA A 46 26.61 -17.43 -3.88
C ALA A 46 25.65 -16.94 -2.80
N GLN A 47 24.95 -17.85 -2.12
CA GLN A 47 24.07 -17.52 -0.98
C GLN A 47 24.83 -16.83 0.15
N LEU A 48 26.05 -17.29 0.47
CA LEU A 48 26.87 -16.67 1.51
C LEU A 48 27.30 -15.23 1.11
N ALA A 49 27.57 -15.00 -0.17
CA ALA A 49 27.86 -13.66 -0.68
C ALA A 49 26.63 -12.74 -0.58
N ASP A 50 25.45 -13.24 -0.94
CA ASP A 50 24.19 -12.47 -0.88
C ASP A 50 23.77 -12.15 0.57
N HIS A 51 23.91 -13.08 1.50
CA HIS A 51 23.65 -12.79 2.91
C HIS A 51 24.63 -11.76 3.50
N LYS A 52 25.89 -11.74 3.01
CA LYS A 52 26.86 -10.72 3.43
C LYS A 52 26.51 -9.33 2.92
N THR A 53 26.00 -9.21 1.70
CA THR A 53 25.56 -7.91 1.16
C THR A 53 24.31 -7.42 1.87
N GLN A 54 23.35 -8.31 2.16
CA GLN A 54 22.17 -7.97 2.96
C GLN A 54 22.54 -7.47 4.38
N LEU A 55 23.48 -8.14 5.06
CA LEU A 55 23.95 -7.69 6.39
C LEU A 55 24.70 -6.36 6.34
N ALA A 56 25.39 -6.05 5.24
CA ALA A 56 26.05 -4.76 5.07
C ALA A 56 25.01 -3.64 4.88
N ALA A 57 24.00 -3.86 4.01
CA ALA A 57 22.91 -2.90 3.79
C ALA A 57 22.12 -2.64 5.08
N ALA A 58 21.75 -3.69 5.82
CA ALA A 58 21.03 -3.54 7.08
C ALA A 58 21.84 -2.77 8.16
N ARG A 59 23.17 -2.87 8.14
CA ARG A 59 24.05 -2.08 9.03
C ARG A 59 24.12 -0.62 8.61
N GLU A 60 24.11 -0.34 7.32
CA GLU A 60 24.05 1.03 6.79
C GLU A 60 22.72 1.70 7.15
N ASP A 61 21.60 0.98 6.99
CA ASP A 61 20.27 1.45 7.40
C ASP A 61 20.20 1.70 8.92
N ALA A 62 20.80 0.80 9.72
CA ALA A 62 20.90 1.00 11.17
C ALA A 62 21.73 2.25 11.53
N GLY A 63 22.79 2.55 10.79
CA GLY A 63 23.56 3.79 10.96
C GLY A 63 22.73 5.03 10.61
N ARG A 64 21.89 4.95 9.58
CA ARG A 64 20.99 6.05 9.16
C ARG A 64 19.87 6.31 10.17
N LEU A 65 19.43 5.29 10.91
CA LEU A 65 18.41 5.46 11.94
C LEU A 65 18.89 6.38 13.07
N GLU A 66 20.15 6.29 13.49
CA GLU A 66 20.70 7.19 14.50
C GLU A 66 20.79 8.63 13.98
N SER A 67 21.23 8.84 12.72
CA SER A 67 21.25 10.20 12.15
C SER A 67 19.85 10.79 11.99
N LEU A 68 18.87 9.98 11.59
CA LEU A 68 17.47 10.43 11.51
C LEU A 68 16.90 10.77 12.90
N ARG A 69 17.29 10.03 13.93
CA ARG A 69 16.89 10.32 15.31
C ARG A 69 17.49 11.63 15.81
N GLU A 70 18.76 11.89 15.50
CA GLU A 70 19.40 13.18 15.79
C GLU A 70 18.72 14.33 15.04
N GLU A 71 18.43 14.15 13.74
CA GLU A 71 17.70 15.14 12.94
C GLU A 71 16.30 15.42 13.49
N LEU A 72 15.54 14.40 13.88
CA LEU A 72 14.24 14.56 14.53
C LEU A 72 14.35 15.35 15.84
N SER A 73 15.33 15.02 16.69
CA SER A 73 15.52 15.74 17.96
C SER A 73 15.91 17.21 17.77
N ARG A 74 16.67 17.53 16.71
CA ARG A 74 16.99 18.91 16.35
C ARG A 74 15.77 19.66 15.83
N LEU A 75 14.98 19.04 14.95
CA LEU A 75 13.75 19.63 14.43
C LEU A 75 12.71 19.85 15.55
N GLU A 76 12.61 18.93 16.51
CA GLU A 76 11.77 19.09 17.69
C GLU A 76 12.24 20.27 18.55
N ALA A 77 13.54 20.40 18.79
CA ALA A 77 14.10 21.53 19.53
C ALA A 77 13.87 22.88 18.81
N GLU A 78 14.12 22.94 17.49
CA GLU A 78 13.83 24.12 16.68
C GLU A 78 12.34 24.47 16.70
N MET A 79 11.46 23.47 16.66
CA MET A 79 10.02 23.68 16.77
C MET A 79 9.63 24.24 18.13
N GLU A 80 10.21 23.76 19.23
CA GLU A 80 9.97 24.31 20.57
C GLU A 80 10.46 25.76 20.68
N GLU A 81 11.64 26.10 20.16
CA GLU A 81 12.11 27.49 20.08
C GLU A 81 11.16 28.38 19.28
N TRP A 82 10.64 27.86 18.16
CA TRP A 82 9.63 28.56 17.36
C TRP A 82 8.30 28.73 18.10
N LYS A 83 7.88 27.75 18.90
CA LYS A 83 6.67 27.86 19.74
C LYS A 83 6.83 28.93 20.81
N GLU A 84 8.01 29.04 21.43
CA GLU A 84 8.28 30.11 22.42
C GLU A 84 8.27 31.51 21.79
N GLN A 85 8.67 31.63 20.52
CA GLN A 85 8.68 32.91 19.79
C GLN A 85 7.35 33.24 19.12
N ALA A 86 6.57 32.23 18.74
CA ALA A 86 5.27 32.40 18.11
C ALA A 86 4.26 32.90 19.15
N VAL A 87 3.93 34.19 19.08
CA VAL A 87 2.82 34.79 19.82
C VAL A 87 1.51 34.26 19.23
N ILE A 88 1.13 33.03 19.59
CA ILE A 88 -0.15 32.44 19.23
C ILE A 88 -1.18 33.01 20.18
N ALA A 89 -2.04 33.90 19.66
CA ALA A 89 -3.00 34.65 20.46
C ALA A 89 -4.30 33.88 20.72
N LEU A 90 -4.54 32.78 20.01
CA LEU A 90 -5.77 31.99 20.09
C LEU A 90 -5.50 30.65 20.77
N GLU A 91 -5.54 30.68 22.10
CA GLU A 91 -5.27 29.52 22.95
C GLU A 91 -6.54 28.70 23.21
N THR A 92 -7.70 29.37 23.27
CA THR A 92 -8.97 28.70 23.57
C THR A 92 -9.77 28.38 22.31
N ARG A 93 -10.52 27.29 22.38
CA ARG A 93 -11.49 26.91 21.34
C ARG A 93 -12.52 28.01 21.10
N GLU A 94 -12.93 28.73 22.14
CA GLU A 94 -13.96 29.77 22.08
C GLU A 94 -13.47 31.01 21.31
N ASP A 95 -12.23 31.44 21.57
CA ASP A 95 -11.61 32.55 20.84
C ASP A 95 -11.40 32.19 19.37
N PHE A 96 -11.02 30.94 19.09
CA PHE A 96 -10.89 30.44 17.73
C PHE A 96 -12.25 30.44 16.99
N LEU A 97 -13.31 29.93 17.61
CA LEU A 97 -14.65 29.92 17.02
C LEU A 97 -15.18 31.34 16.76
N THR A 98 -14.85 32.30 17.64
CA THR A 98 -15.20 33.71 17.46
C THR A 98 -14.44 34.31 16.27
N SER A 99 -13.17 33.94 16.11
CA SER A 99 -12.31 34.42 15.02
C SER A 99 -12.65 33.82 13.65
N LEU A 100 -13.33 32.67 13.64
CA LEU A 100 -13.86 32.03 12.43
C LEU A 100 -15.11 32.73 11.87
N GLN A 101 -15.73 33.67 12.59
CA GLN A 101 -16.88 34.39 12.03
C GLN A 101 -16.45 35.28 10.84
N PRO A 102 -17.24 35.33 9.77
CA PRO A 102 -16.89 36.12 8.60
C PRO A 102 -17.01 37.60 8.92
N GLN A 103 -16.00 38.38 8.54
CA GLN A 103 -16.06 39.84 8.68
C GLN A 103 -16.89 40.51 7.58
N GLN A 104 -17.26 39.75 6.54
CA GLN A 104 -17.95 40.26 5.35
C GLN A 104 -19.46 40.02 5.45
N GLU A 105 -20.25 41.05 5.18
CA GLU A 105 -21.73 41.00 5.24
C GLU A 105 -22.37 40.08 4.17
N GLY A 106 -21.61 39.66 3.15
CA GLY A 106 -22.10 38.81 2.05
C GLY A 106 -21.91 37.30 2.25
N LEU A 107 -21.26 36.88 3.33
CA LEU A 107 -20.94 35.47 3.59
C LEU A 107 -21.77 34.92 4.74
N GLU A 108 -22.49 33.83 4.49
CA GLU A 108 -23.32 33.16 5.48
C GLU A 108 -22.67 31.81 5.85
N ILE A 109 -22.36 31.62 7.14
CA ILE A 109 -21.97 30.29 7.65
C ILE A 109 -23.25 29.48 7.83
N LEU A 110 -23.44 28.46 6.99
CA LEU A 110 -24.60 27.57 7.09
C LEU A 110 -24.44 26.57 8.24
N ALA A 111 -23.24 26.04 8.42
CA ALA A 111 -22.96 25.02 9.41
C ALA A 111 -21.51 25.09 9.89
N LEU A 112 -21.34 24.90 11.20
CA LEU A 112 -20.06 24.65 11.83
C LEU A 112 -20.23 23.41 12.71
N HIS A 113 -19.66 22.29 12.29
CA HIS A 113 -19.79 21.00 12.96
C HIS A 113 -18.45 20.62 13.58
N PRO A 114 -18.33 20.65 14.92
CA PRO A 114 -17.17 20.09 15.61
C PRO A 114 -17.11 18.58 15.39
N GLN A 115 -15.93 18.07 15.06
CA GLN A 115 -15.66 16.63 14.98
C GLN A 115 -14.99 16.14 16.27
N GLU A 116 -14.84 14.82 16.38
CA GLU A 116 -14.15 14.20 17.50
C GLU A 116 -12.66 14.61 17.52
N PRO A 117 -12.11 14.99 18.69
CA PRO A 117 -10.70 15.30 18.83
C PRO A 117 -9.82 14.12 18.40
N GLN A 118 -8.72 14.42 17.68
CA GLN A 118 -7.75 13.43 17.23
C GLN A 118 -6.41 13.67 17.92
N GLU A 119 -5.90 12.64 18.59
CA GLU A 119 -4.54 12.66 19.16
C GLU A 119 -3.51 12.39 18.05
N ARG A 120 -2.71 13.41 17.70
CA ARG A 120 -1.58 13.28 16.76
C ARG A 120 -0.28 13.45 17.52
N GLY A 121 0.21 12.35 18.08
CA GLY A 121 1.45 12.33 18.86
C GLY A 121 1.26 12.98 20.23
N SER A 122 1.89 14.13 20.46
CA SER A 122 1.74 14.93 21.68
C SER A 122 0.75 16.10 21.55
N LEU A 123 0.08 16.21 20.40
CA LEU A 123 -0.83 17.30 20.08
C LEU A 123 -2.27 16.79 19.94
N THR A 124 -3.20 17.41 20.66
CA THR A 124 -4.63 17.19 20.47
C THR A 124 -5.15 18.12 19.37
N VAL A 125 -5.62 17.54 18.28
CA VAL A 125 -6.17 18.28 17.13
C VAL A 125 -7.69 18.29 17.20
N TYR A 126 -8.29 19.46 17.01
CA TYR A 126 -9.75 19.67 16.99
C TYR A 126 -10.21 19.98 15.56
N PRO A 127 -10.80 19.03 14.83
CA PRO A 127 -11.32 19.28 13.50
C PRO A 127 -12.70 19.95 13.55
N PHE A 128 -12.89 20.96 12.70
CA PHE A 128 -14.17 21.66 12.51
C PHE A 128 -14.55 21.64 11.03
N GLN A 129 -15.68 21.02 10.71
CA GLN A 129 -16.24 21.10 9.37
C GLN A 129 -17.03 22.40 9.24
N VAL A 130 -16.64 23.24 8.29
CA VAL A 130 -17.24 24.55 8.03
C VAL A 130 -17.90 24.53 6.65
N VAL A 131 -19.16 24.97 6.60
CA VAL A 131 -19.92 25.15 5.36
C VAL A 131 -20.30 26.62 5.25
N VAL A 132 -19.80 27.28 4.21
CA VAL A 132 -20.06 28.69 3.93
C VAL A 132 -20.69 28.89 2.56
N VAL A 133 -21.58 29.87 2.47
CA VAL A 133 -22.19 30.30 1.21
C VAL A 133 -21.97 31.79 1.01
N GLY A 134 -21.53 32.16 -0.18
CA GLY A 134 -21.30 33.56 -0.56
C GLY A 134 -20.94 33.68 -2.03
N ALA A 135 -20.67 34.88 -2.51
CA ALA A 135 -20.05 35.03 -3.82
C ALA A 135 -18.62 34.48 -3.78
N TYR A 136 -18.15 33.94 -4.90
CA TYR A 136 -16.80 33.34 -4.96
C TYR A 136 -15.67 34.27 -4.46
N PRO A 137 -15.64 35.58 -4.75
CA PRO A 137 -14.61 36.48 -4.20
C PRO A 137 -14.64 36.61 -2.68
N GLU A 138 -15.82 36.58 -2.07
CA GLU A 138 -16.01 36.68 -0.62
C GLU A 138 -15.55 35.41 0.06
N VAL A 139 -15.91 34.24 -0.50
CA VAL A 139 -15.43 32.94 -0.02
C VAL A 139 -13.90 32.89 -0.08
N LYS A 140 -13.28 33.34 -1.18
CA LYS A 140 -11.82 33.38 -1.29
C LYS A 140 -11.17 34.23 -0.19
N GLU A 141 -11.73 35.40 0.09
CA GLU A 141 -11.16 36.29 1.12
C GLU A 141 -11.40 35.74 2.53
N TYR A 142 -12.52 35.06 2.76
CA TYR A 142 -12.77 34.32 3.99
C TYR A 142 -11.76 33.19 4.20
N LEU A 143 -11.45 32.40 3.17
CA LEU A 143 -10.41 31.36 3.28
C LEU A 143 -9.04 31.96 3.67
N ARG A 144 -8.69 33.12 3.09
CA ARG A 144 -7.48 33.86 3.48
C ARG A 144 -7.51 34.37 4.91
N GLN A 145 -8.67 34.85 5.38
CA GLN A 145 -8.86 35.26 6.77
C GLN A 145 -8.59 34.08 7.71
N VAL A 146 -9.15 32.90 7.41
CA VAL A 146 -8.97 31.68 8.21
C VAL A 146 -7.51 31.24 8.22
N GLU A 147 -6.83 31.27 7.07
CA GLU A 147 -5.39 30.95 6.98
C GLU A 147 -4.49 31.97 7.68
N GLY A 148 -4.95 33.22 7.82
CA GLY A 148 -4.23 34.32 8.46
C GLY A 148 -4.45 34.42 9.97
N LEU A 149 -5.24 33.53 10.57
CA LEU A 149 -5.49 33.55 12.01
C LEU A 149 -4.18 33.29 12.78
N PRO A 150 -3.94 33.98 13.91
CA PRO A 150 -2.78 33.76 14.78
C PRO A 150 -2.95 32.48 15.63
N ALA A 151 -3.26 31.37 14.95
CA ALA A 151 -3.48 30.04 15.50
C ALA A 151 -2.81 29.00 14.59
N LEU A 152 -2.39 27.88 15.17
CA LEU A 152 -1.98 26.72 14.38
C LEU A 152 -3.22 26.08 13.75
N THR A 153 -3.50 26.50 12.52
CA THR A 153 -4.64 26.03 11.74
C THR A 153 -4.17 25.38 10.44
N THR A 154 -4.82 24.28 10.07
CA THR A 154 -4.62 23.63 8.77
C THR A 154 -5.97 23.43 8.12
N MET A 155 -6.09 23.76 6.84
CA MET A 155 -7.32 23.56 6.06
C MET A 155 -7.19 22.31 5.21
N GLN A 156 -8.21 21.46 5.25
CA GLN A 156 -8.28 20.21 4.51
C GLN A 156 -9.62 20.07 3.77
N GLU A 157 -9.64 19.19 2.78
CA GLU A 157 -10.86 18.75 2.08
C GLU A 157 -11.71 19.88 1.48
N LEU A 158 -11.08 20.95 0.97
CA LEU A 158 -11.79 22.07 0.36
C LEU A 158 -12.57 21.61 -0.89
N LYS A 159 -13.89 21.74 -0.81
CA LYS A 159 -14.83 21.48 -1.89
C LYS A 159 -15.67 22.72 -2.13
N ILE A 160 -15.63 23.24 -3.36
CA ILE A 160 -16.44 24.39 -3.79
C ILE A 160 -17.44 23.92 -4.84
N ALA A 161 -18.71 24.16 -4.62
CA ALA A 161 -19.80 23.82 -5.53
C ALA A 161 -20.67 25.04 -5.82
N ALA A 162 -21.25 25.12 -7.01
CA ALA A 162 -22.25 26.15 -7.31
C ALA A 162 -23.56 25.83 -6.60
N LYS A 163 -24.16 26.81 -5.92
CA LYS A 163 -25.46 26.63 -5.26
C LYS A 163 -26.57 26.54 -6.31
N THR A 164 -27.37 25.48 -6.27
CA THR A 164 -28.45 25.24 -7.24
C THR A 164 -29.52 26.33 -7.11
N GLY A 165 -29.79 27.08 -8.19
CA GLY A 165 -30.72 28.22 -8.15
C GLY A 165 -30.23 29.52 -8.80
N ASN A 166 -28.99 29.54 -9.32
CA ASN A 166 -28.46 30.56 -10.24
C ASN A 166 -28.36 32.00 -9.69
N SER A 167 -27.79 32.16 -8.50
CA SER A 167 -27.55 33.47 -7.87
C SER A 167 -26.10 33.95 -7.88
N GLY A 168 -25.19 33.28 -8.63
CA GLY A 168 -23.76 33.60 -8.58
C GLY A 168 -23.09 33.25 -7.25
N LEU A 169 -23.80 32.55 -6.36
CA LEU A 169 -23.32 32.09 -5.07
C LEU A 169 -22.69 30.70 -5.19
N VAL A 170 -21.62 30.50 -4.44
CA VAL A 170 -20.96 29.20 -4.27
C VAL A 170 -21.11 28.75 -2.83
N GLU A 171 -21.17 27.44 -2.66
CA GLU A 171 -21.08 26.75 -1.38
C GLU A 171 -19.69 26.15 -1.25
N ALA A 172 -18.96 26.51 -0.21
CA ALA A 172 -17.65 25.95 0.10
C ALA A 172 -17.74 25.14 1.40
N THR A 173 -17.31 23.89 1.32
CA THR A 173 -17.17 22.98 2.46
C THR A 173 -15.70 22.67 2.65
N PHE A 174 -15.20 22.79 3.88
CA PHE A 174 -13.82 22.45 4.22
C PHE A 174 -13.71 22.07 5.70
N VAL A 175 -12.62 21.39 6.06
CA VAL A 175 -12.30 21.04 7.44
C VAL A 175 -11.14 21.91 7.92
N VAL A 176 -11.32 22.62 9.02
CA VAL A 176 -10.25 23.37 9.69
C VAL A 176 -9.82 22.60 10.92
N GLU A 177 -8.55 22.22 10.96
CA GLU A 177 -7.93 21.62 12.13
C GLU A 177 -7.34 22.73 12.99
N PHE A 178 -7.79 22.82 14.25
CA PHE A 178 -7.23 23.70 15.26
C PHE A 178 -6.41 22.90 16.27
N CYS A 179 -5.18 23.34 16.52
CA CYS A 179 -4.30 22.73 17.51
C CYS A 179 -3.98 23.75 18.62
N PRO A 180 -4.63 23.68 19.79
CA PRO A 180 -4.25 24.52 20.92
C PRO A 180 -2.86 24.12 21.41
N LEU A 181 -1.96 25.08 21.57
CA LEU A 181 -0.67 24.83 22.22
C LEU A 181 -0.85 24.87 23.74
N PRO A 182 -0.43 23.83 24.47
CA PRO A 182 -0.43 23.85 25.92
C PRO A 182 0.69 24.77 26.43
N GLY A 183 0.36 25.92 27.05
CA GLY A 183 1.31 26.63 27.91
C GLY A 183 1.61 28.11 27.63
N GLY A 184 0.81 28.83 26.84
CA GLY A 184 0.95 30.29 26.73
C GLY A 184 0.48 30.99 28.01
N GLU A 185 1.40 31.39 28.90
CA GLU A 185 1.04 32.33 29.95
C GLU A 185 0.74 33.70 29.32
N THR A 186 -0.46 34.22 29.57
CA THR A 186 -1.00 35.47 29.05
C THR A 186 -0.08 36.66 29.38
N ARG A 187 0.89 36.97 28.52
CA ARG A 187 1.62 38.25 28.59
C ARG A 187 0.76 39.33 27.96
N GLY A 188 -0.04 39.97 28.80
CA GLY A 188 -0.86 41.11 28.46
C GLY A 188 -0.06 42.21 27.77
N GLY A 189 -0.42 42.47 26.52
CA GLY A 189 0.13 43.57 25.72
C GLY A 189 0.31 43.14 24.27
N LEU A 190 -0.75 43.26 23.46
CA LEU A 190 -0.69 43.09 22.00
C LEU A 190 0.37 44.02 21.40
N PRO A 191 1.49 43.52 20.86
CA PRO A 191 2.24 44.26 19.86
C PRO A 191 1.60 43.91 18.49
N ALA A 192 1.21 44.93 17.74
CA ALA A 192 0.89 44.76 16.32
C ALA A 192 2.15 44.24 15.62
N LEU A 193 2.18 42.95 15.24
CA LEU A 193 3.33 42.34 14.59
C LEU A 193 2.96 41.69 13.26
N SER A 194 3.49 42.36 12.23
CA SER A 194 4.05 41.87 10.97
C SER A 194 3.23 40.93 10.09
N THR A 195 2.66 41.54 9.05
CA THR A 195 2.22 40.96 7.78
C THR A 195 3.37 40.44 6.90
N SER A 196 4.41 39.82 7.47
CA SER A 196 5.41 39.13 6.65
C SER A 196 4.82 37.80 6.19
N GLY A 197 4.08 37.90 5.08
CA GLY A 197 3.40 36.78 4.44
C GLY A 197 4.35 35.62 4.17
N ARG A 198 3.83 34.42 4.40
CA ARG A 198 4.33 33.17 3.80
C ARG A 198 4.64 33.45 2.32
N ALA A 199 5.84 33.08 1.90
CA ALA A 199 6.28 33.23 0.52
C ALA A 199 5.24 32.55 -0.40
N ASP A 200 4.67 33.36 -1.29
CA ASP A 200 3.80 32.90 -2.36
C ASP A 200 4.59 31.93 -3.26
N LEU A 201 4.38 30.62 -3.07
CA LEU A 201 5.02 29.54 -3.83
C LEU A 201 4.66 29.57 -5.32
N PHE A 202 3.72 30.41 -5.72
CA PHE A 202 3.33 30.63 -7.12
C PHE A 202 3.88 31.93 -7.70
N ARG A 203 4.69 32.70 -6.96
CA ARG A 203 5.34 33.89 -7.49
C ARG A 203 6.50 33.43 -8.39
N PRO A 204 6.41 33.61 -9.72
CA PRO A 204 7.51 33.24 -10.61
C PRO A 204 8.76 34.03 -10.20
N PRO A 205 9.96 33.43 -10.25
CA PRO A 205 11.19 34.11 -9.91
C PRO A 205 11.33 35.36 -10.78
N ALA A 206 11.57 36.50 -10.14
CA ALA A 206 11.76 37.77 -10.82
C ALA A 206 12.97 37.66 -11.76
N GLY A 207 12.73 37.58 -13.07
CA GLY A 207 13.79 37.48 -14.08
C GLY A 207 13.37 37.00 -15.47
N ALA A 208 12.18 36.43 -15.66
CA ALA A 208 11.76 35.92 -16.97
C ALA A 208 10.91 36.91 -17.77
N HIS A 209 11.48 38.08 -18.11
CA HIS A 209 10.97 38.90 -19.21
C HIS A 209 12.10 39.20 -20.19
N GLY A 210 11.98 38.62 -21.39
CA GLY A 210 12.95 38.78 -22.47
C GLY A 210 12.40 38.32 -23.82
N GLY A 211 11.51 39.11 -24.41
CA GLY A 211 11.53 39.39 -25.86
C GLY A 211 10.58 38.60 -26.78
N PRO A 212 9.89 39.30 -27.72
CA PRO A 212 9.03 38.70 -28.75
C PRO A 212 9.81 38.43 -30.05
N GLY A 213 9.46 37.38 -30.78
CA GLY A 213 9.99 37.18 -32.13
C GLY A 213 9.58 35.87 -32.80
N GLU A 214 8.88 36.01 -33.92
CA GLU A 214 8.90 35.15 -35.12
C GLU A 214 8.29 33.73 -35.06
N GLU A 215 7.07 33.62 -35.61
CA GLU A 215 6.75 32.62 -36.65
C GLU A 215 7.75 32.78 -37.82
N PRO A 216 8.18 31.72 -38.55
CA PRO A 216 7.25 30.78 -39.21
C PRO A 216 7.73 29.33 -39.40
N GLY A 217 6.81 28.47 -39.85
CA GLY A 217 7.12 27.54 -40.93
C GLY A 217 7.29 26.05 -40.59
N ASP A 218 6.30 25.30 -41.08
CA ASP A 218 6.42 24.02 -41.77
C ASP A 218 6.81 22.71 -41.04
N SER A 219 5.92 21.75 -41.27
CA SER A 219 6.19 20.35 -41.63
C SER A 219 7.16 19.54 -40.77
N LEU A 220 6.63 18.51 -40.10
CA LEU A 220 6.87 17.11 -40.48
C LEU A 220 6.13 16.17 -39.51
N ALA A 221 5.30 15.29 -40.08
CA ALA A 221 4.72 14.14 -39.40
C ALA A 221 5.81 13.12 -39.04
N PRO A 222 5.68 12.38 -37.92
CA PRO A 222 6.38 11.12 -37.76
C PRO A 222 5.44 9.92 -37.96
N ALA A 223 5.83 9.15 -38.97
CA ALA A 223 5.70 7.71 -39.16
C ALA A 223 5.03 6.88 -38.04
N VAL A 224 3.94 6.23 -38.43
CA VAL A 224 3.40 5.02 -37.82
C VAL A 224 4.47 3.92 -37.87
N GLN A 225 4.95 3.48 -36.71
CA GLN A 225 5.69 2.23 -36.58
C GLN A 225 4.74 1.14 -36.11
N THR A 226 4.40 0.24 -37.04
CA THR A 226 3.75 -1.05 -36.76
C THR A 226 4.72 -1.96 -36.03
N LEU A 227 4.39 -2.35 -34.80
CA LEU A 227 5.08 -3.43 -34.08
C LEU A 227 4.47 -4.80 -34.46
N PRO A 228 5.30 -5.86 -34.58
CA PRO A 228 4.84 -7.19 -34.94
C PRO A 228 4.14 -7.89 -33.78
N SER A 229 3.04 -8.55 -34.14
CA SER A 229 2.23 -9.42 -33.29
C SER A 229 3.03 -10.64 -32.80
N CYS A 230 3.29 -10.72 -31.49
CA CYS A 230 3.74 -11.97 -30.86
C CYS A 230 2.52 -12.70 -30.27
N GLN A 231 2.04 -13.72 -30.97
CA GLN A 231 1.18 -14.74 -30.38
C GLN A 231 2.05 -15.70 -29.55
N VAL A 232 1.87 -15.73 -28.24
CA VAL A 232 2.41 -16.78 -27.37
C VAL A 232 1.27 -17.69 -26.96
N GLN A 233 1.24 -18.89 -27.54
CA GLN A 233 0.42 -20.00 -27.09
C GLN A 233 0.95 -20.48 -25.72
N ALA A 234 0.08 -20.46 -24.71
CA ALA A 234 0.36 -21.07 -23.42
C ALA A 234 0.09 -22.58 -23.47
N THR A 235 1.15 -23.38 -23.57
CA THR A 235 1.12 -24.81 -23.22
C THR A 235 1.69 -25.00 -21.82
N LEU A 236 0.82 -25.42 -20.89
CA LEU A 236 1.19 -25.85 -19.54
C LEU A 236 1.83 -27.25 -19.59
N PRO A 237 3.00 -27.49 -18.97
CA PRO A 237 3.43 -28.82 -18.59
C PRO A 237 3.05 -29.11 -17.13
N VAL A 238 2.29 -30.18 -16.94
CA VAL A 238 2.10 -30.85 -15.64
C VAL A 238 3.32 -31.74 -15.39
N PRO A 239 4.04 -31.62 -14.27
CA PRO A 239 4.91 -32.68 -13.81
C PRO A 239 4.17 -33.57 -12.80
N ALA A 240 3.95 -34.82 -13.20
CA ALA A 240 3.69 -35.93 -12.31
C ALA A 240 5.03 -36.47 -11.78
N GLY A 241 5.11 -36.75 -10.48
CA GLY A 241 6.24 -37.41 -9.80
C GLY A 241 5.93 -37.47 -8.30
N ASP A 242 5.24 -38.51 -7.85
CA ASP A 242 5.73 -39.83 -7.40
C ASP A 242 6.08 -39.82 -5.89
N CYS A 243 5.39 -40.69 -5.17
CA CYS A 243 5.20 -40.69 -3.72
C CYS A 243 6.14 -41.72 -3.06
N GLY A 244 6.77 -41.34 -1.95
CA GLY A 244 7.47 -42.24 -1.05
C GLY A 244 7.04 -42.03 0.40
N ASP A 245 6.41 -43.07 0.96
CA ASP A 245 6.07 -43.38 2.37
C ASP A 245 7.24 -43.18 3.36
N ALA A 246 7.11 -42.99 4.68
CA ALA A 246 6.00 -43.09 5.64
C ALA A 246 6.37 -42.37 6.97
N GLY A 247 5.37 -41.94 7.74
CA GLY A 247 5.52 -41.47 9.14
C GLY A 247 4.21 -40.99 9.78
N GLU A 248 3.50 -41.93 10.41
CA GLU A 248 2.46 -41.87 11.47
C GLU A 248 1.61 -40.61 11.76
N ALA A 249 0.29 -40.84 11.84
CA ALA A 249 -0.81 -40.07 12.46
C ALA A 249 -1.02 -38.62 11.97
N GLY A 250 -1.90 -38.46 10.96
CA GLY A 250 -2.16 -37.19 10.28
C GLY A 250 -3.07 -36.19 11.01
N PRO A 251 -3.18 -34.95 10.49
CA PRO A 251 -4.34 -34.11 10.70
C PRO A 251 -5.33 -34.25 9.52
N ALA A 252 -6.56 -33.82 9.77
CA ALA A 252 -7.66 -33.74 8.81
C ALA A 252 -7.24 -33.16 7.45
N ALA A 253 -8.02 -33.49 6.40
CA ALA A 253 -7.87 -32.94 5.05
C ALA A 253 -7.43 -31.47 5.09
N PRO A 254 -6.46 -31.04 4.25
CA PRO A 254 -5.90 -29.71 4.33
C PRO A 254 -7.04 -28.70 4.24
N GLU A 255 -7.25 -27.98 5.33
CA GLU A 255 -8.15 -26.86 5.38
C GLU A 255 -7.63 -25.85 4.35
N TYR A 256 -8.28 -25.78 3.20
CA TYR A 256 -7.82 -25.01 2.06
C TYR A 256 -7.79 -23.53 2.44
N SER A 257 -6.62 -22.92 2.49
CA SER A 257 -6.43 -21.48 2.69
C SER A 257 -6.02 -20.82 1.38
N PHE A 258 -5.87 -19.49 1.39
CA PHE A 258 -5.34 -18.79 0.22
C PHE A 258 -3.92 -19.27 -0.12
N PRO A 259 -3.60 -19.49 -1.41
CA PRO A 259 -2.25 -19.91 -1.80
C PRO A 259 -1.22 -18.82 -1.49
N ALA A 260 -0.04 -19.25 -1.06
CA ALA A 260 1.11 -18.38 -0.89
C ALA A 260 1.75 -18.05 -2.25
N ARG A 261 2.18 -16.81 -2.45
CA ARG A 261 3.05 -16.43 -3.57
C ARG A 261 4.39 -15.92 -3.01
N GLY A 262 5.49 -16.55 -3.42
CA GLY A 262 6.84 -16.22 -2.94
C GLY A 262 7.38 -17.20 -1.89
N THR A 263 8.66 -17.04 -1.53
CA THR A 263 9.35 -17.89 -0.54
C THR A 263 9.32 -17.22 0.83
N GLY A 264 8.20 -17.39 1.55
CA GLY A 264 8.01 -16.82 2.88
C GLY A 264 7.40 -17.79 3.87
N ARG A 265 7.29 -17.37 5.13
CA ARG A 265 6.67 -18.20 6.18
C ARG A 265 5.17 -18.33 5.91
N PRO A 266 4.58 -19.52 6.13
CA PRO A 266 3.14 -19.67 6.10
C PRO A 266 2.51 -18.73 7.12
N ARG A 267 1.65 -17.83 6.67
CA ARG A 267 0.79 -17.02 7.55
C ARG A 267 -0.46 -17.85 7.77
N ALA A 268 -0.56 -18.48 8.93
CA ALA A 268 -1.65 -19.39 9.25
C ALA A 268 -2.32 -18.96 10.55
N GLY A 269 -3.66 -19.00 10.53
CA GLY A 269 -4.50 -18.82 11.69
C GLY A 269 -5.52 -17.69 11.52
N ALA A 270 -6.78 -18.01 11.79
CA ALA A 270 -7.74 -17.01 12.24
C ALA A 270 -7.10 -16.18 13.38
N PRO A 271 -7.41 -14.87 13.49
CA PRO A 271 -8.56 -14.19 12.88
C PRO A 271 -8.29 -13.49 11.53
N TRP A 272 -7.12 -13.68 10.90
CA TRP A 272 -6.76 -12.96 9.68
C TRP A 272 -7.33 -13.58 8.41
N LEU A 273 -7.65 -12.74 7.42
CA LEU A 273 -8.24 -13.17 6.15
C LEU A 273 -7.42 -14.26 5.44
N GLU A 274 -6.10 -14.12 5.35
CA GLU A 274 -5.24 -15.11 4.70
C GLU A 274 -5.26 -16.49 5.39
N GLY A 275 -5.62 -16.51 6.68
CA GLY A 275 -5.73 -17.72 7.50
C GLY A 275 -7.12 -18.32 7.56
N MET A 276 -8.12 -17.71 6.91
CA MET A 276 -9.49 -18.23 6.89
C MET A 276 -9.62 -19.46 6.00
N LYS A 277 -10.55 -20.35 6.37
CA LYS A 277 -10.92 -21.50 5.55
C LYS A 277 -11.61 -21.03 4.27
N VAL A 278 -10.98 -21.29 3.14
CA VAL A 278 -11.49 -20.99 1.80
C VAL A 278 -12.23 -22.22 1.27
N LEU A 279 -13.49 -22.03 0.88
CA LEU A 279 -14.31 -23.06 0.23
C LEU A 279 -14.10 -23.08 -1.29
N ARG A 280 -13.84 -21.91 -1.87
CA ARG A 280 -13.67 -21.75 -3.32
C ARG A 280 -12.83 -20.50 -3.63
N ASN A 281 -11.90 -20.60 -4.58
CA ASN A 281 -11.13 -19.48 -5.09
C ASN A 281 -11.18 -19.46 -6.63
N VAL A 282 -12.04 -18.59 -7.19
CA VAL A 282 -12.24 -18.39 -8.64
C VAL A 282 -11.58 -17.08 -9.04
N GLY A 283 -10.27 -17.13 -9.26
CA GLY A 283 -9.43 -15.97 -9.52
C GLY A 283 -8.14 -16.07 -8.71
N PRO A 284 -7.08 -15.33 -9.06
CA PRO A 284 -5.80 -15.47 -8.39
C PRO A 284 -5.79 -14.66 -7.08
N PHE A 285 -6.67 -14.99 -6.12
CA PHE A 285 -6.44 -14.53 -4.75
C PHE A 285 -5.26 -15.30 -4.16
N TYR A 286 -4.28 -14.58 -3.62
CA TYR A 286 -3.12 -15.13 -2.94
C TYR A 286 -2.64 -14.18 -1.85
N TYR A 287 -1.85 -14.67 -0.91
CA TYR A 287 -1.11 -13.79 0.00
C TYR A 287 0.36 -13.71 -0.43
N PRO A 288 0.96 -12.50 -0.51
CA PRO A 288 2.38 -12.35 -0.82
C PRO A 288 3.21 -12.75 0.41
N ALA A 289 3.91 -13.87 0.33
CA ALA A 289 4.69 -14.42 1.44
C ALA A 289 6.06 -13.77 1.57
N ASP A 290 6.59 -13.24 0.46
CA ASP A 290 7.93 -12.66 0.33
C ASP A 290 7.97 -11.14 0.57
N ARG A 291 6.81 -10.48 0.68
CA ARG A 291 6.74 -9.02 0.88
C ARG A 291 5.52 -8.58 1.68
N ARG A 292 5.55 -7.32 2.13
CA ARG A 292 4.39 -6.62 2.68
C ARG A 292 3.48 -6.11 1.57
N ILE A 293 2.20 -5.95 1.89
CA ILE A 293 1.24 -5.27 1.02
C ILE A 293 1.41 -3.77 1.26
N ALA A 294 1.45 -2.97 0.19
CA ALA A 294 1.51 -1.51 0.28
C ALA A 294 0.37 -0.89 -0.51
N ILE A 295 -0.36 0.05 0.11
CA ILE A 295 -1.48 0.77 -0.50
C ILE A 295 -1.30 2.26 -0.24
N GLY A 296 -1.12 3.06 -1.29
CA GLY A 296 -0.95 4.50 -1.17
C GLY A 296 0.28 4.89 -0.33
N GLY A 297 1.36 4.11 -0.42
CA GLY A 297 2.59 4.28 0.36
C GLY A 297 2.55 3.75 1.80
N ARG A 298 1.40 3.24 2.28
CA ARG A 298 1.28 2.62 3.61
C ARG A 298 1.47 1.12 3.53
N GLU A 299 2.39 0.59 4.32
CA GLU A 299 2.64 -0.86 4.43
C GLU A 299 1.70 -1.57 5.41
N PHE A 300 1.39 -2.83 5.12
CA PHE A 300 0.56 -3.73 5.90
C PHE A 300 1.21 -5.10 6.05
N ASP A 301 1.16 -5.63 7.27
CA ASP A 301 1.75 -6.93 7.61
C ASP A 301 0.88 -8.11 7.20
N HIS A 302 -0.43 -7.93 7.05
CA HIS A 302 -1.40 -8.99 6.73
C HIS A 302 -2.24 -8.63 5.50
N GLY A 303 -2.77 -9.65 4.81
CA GLY A 303 -3.74 -9.46 3.74
C GLY A 303 -3.61 -10.39 2.55
N VAL A 304 -4.57 -10.23 1.64
CA VAL A 304 -4.72 -11.03 0.43
C VAL A 304 -4.79 -10.07 -0.77
N VAL A 305 -4.19 -10.47 -1.88
CA VAL A 305 -4.17 -9.74 -3.16
C VAL A 305 -4.90 -10.56 -4.21
N ALA A 306 -5.66 -9.89 -5.08
CA ALA A 306 -6.23 -10.47 -6.29
C ALA A 306 -5.64 -9.76 -7.53
N ASP A 307 -5.00 -10.52 -8.42
CA ASP A 307 -4.61 -10.02 -9.75
C ASP A 307 -5.86 -9.94 -10.65
N LEU A 308 -6.07 -8.78 -11.27
CA LEU A 308 -7.12 -8.51 -12.26
C LEU A 308 -6.48 -7.92 -13.51
N GLU A 309 -6.85 -8.38 -14.69
CA GLU A 309 -6.25 -7.91 -15.94
C GLU A 309 -7.32 -7.66 -16.99
N GLY A 310 -7.49 -6.39 -17.36
CA GLY A 310 -8.37 -5.96 -18.44
C GLY A 310 -9.85 -5.85 -18.06
N LYS A 311 -10.59 -5.29 -19.02
CA LYS A 311 -12.02 -4.97 -18.85
C LYS A 311 -12.86 -6.23 -18.63
N GLY A 312 -13.65 -6.22 -17.55
CA GLY A 312 -14.54 -7.33 -17.20
C GLY A 312 -13.85 -8.46 -16.43
N ALA A 313 -12.57 -8.32 -16.08
CA ALA A 313 -11.91 -9.24 -15.18
C ALA A 313 -12.61 -9.26 -13.81
N ARG A 314 -12.82 -10.47 -13.29
CA ARG A 314 -13.47 -10.70 -12.00
C ARG A 314 -12.75 -11.82 -11.28
N ALA A 315 -12.57 -11.63 -9.97
CA ALA A 315 -12.11 -12.65 -9.05
C ALA A 315 -13.16 -12.85 -7.94
N GLU A 316 -13.32 -14.08 -7.48
CA GLU A 316 -14.21 -14.43 -6.39
C GLU A 316 -13.58 -15.43 -5.41
N ALA A 317 -13.63 -15.14 -4.12
CA ALA A 317 -13.25 -16.06 -3.05
C ALA A 317 -14.44 -16.31 -2.12
N VAL A 318 -14.66 -17.56 -1.75
CA VAL A 318 -15.72 -17.99 -0.84
C VAL A 318 -15.07 -18.54 0.41
N LEU A 319 -15.42 -17.98 1.57
CA LEU A 319 -14.89 -18.32 2.87
C LEU A 319 -15.95 -19.01 3.73
N ASP A 320 -15.51 -19.93 4.57
CA ASP A 320 -16.30 -20.55 5.63
C ASP A 320 -16.07 -19.78 6.93
N LEU A 321 -17.10 -19.09 7.40
CA LEU A 321 -17.10 -18.37 8.68
C LEU A 321 -17.74 -19.20 9.80
N GLY A 322 -18.52 -20.24 9.46
CA GLY A 322 -19.23 -21.07 10.43
C GLY A 322 -20.17 -20.33 11.40
N GLY A 323 -20.52 -19.06 11.13
CA GLY A 323 -21.30 -18.22 12.04
C GLY A 323 -20.54 -17.74 13.29
N GLY A 324 -19.22 -17.99 13.38
CA GLY A 324 -18.43 -17.76 14.60
C GLY A 324 -17.93 -16.33 14.81
N TYR A 325 -18.21 -15.40 13.90
CA TYR A 325 -17.67 -14.04 13.91
C TYR A 325 -18.78 -12.99 13.95
N ALA A 326 -18.54 -11.88 14.65
CA ALA A 326 -19.46 -10.76 14.77
C ALA A 326 -19.15 -9.63 13.77
N LYS A 327 -17.86 -9.35 13.55
CA LYS A 327 -17.39 -8.24 12.72
C LYS A 327 -16.23 -8.64 11.81
N LEU A 328 -16.13 -7.95 10.69
CA LEU A 328 -14.97 -7.91 9.81
C LEU A 328 -14.52 -6.46 9.72
N ARG A 329 -13.23 -6.20 9.92
CA ARG A 329 -12.63 -4.87 9.69
C ARG A 329 -11.26 -4.95 9.03
N GLY A 330 -10.89 -3.92 8.27
CA GLY A 330 -9.58 -3.83 7.62
C GLY A 330 -9.51 -2.70 6.61
N PHE A 331 -8.57 -2.81 5.67
CA PHE A 331 -8.31 -1.79 4.66
C PHE A 331 -8.39 -2.34 3.24
N LEU A 332 -8.90 -1.53 2.32
CA LEU A 332 -9.05 -1.84 0.91
C LEU A 332 -8.27 -0.85 0.06
N GLY A 333 -7.65 -1.30 -1.02
CA GLY A 333 -7.05 -0.40 -2.00
C GLY A 333 -6.28 -1.13 -3.09
N VAL A 334 -5.68 -0.36 -4.01
CA VAL A 334 -4.84 -0.90 -5.07
C VAL A 334 -3.41 -1.01 -4.54
N GLU A 335 -2.77 -2.15 -4.78
CA GLU A 335 -1.39 -2.37 -4.36
C GLU A 335 -0.44 -1.46 -5.15
N ASP A 336 0.53 -0.85 -4.47
CA ASP A 336 1.46 0.14 -5.04
C ASP A 336 2.31 -0.45 -6.18
N THR A 337 2.48 -1.76 -6.23
CA THR A 337 3.16 -2.44 -7.35
C THR A 337 2.43 -2.31 -8.69
N THR A 338 1.16 -1.89 -8.64
CA THR A 338 0.34 -1.57 -9.83
C THR A 338 -0.12 -0.12 -9.84
N MET A 339 0.62 0.81 -9.21
CA MET A 339 0.20 2.22 -9.09
C MET A 339 0.02 2.97 -10.43
N ASN A 340 0.52 2.45 -11.54
CA ASN A 340 0.35 3.04 -12.88
C ASN A 340 -0.73 2.32 -13.71
N THR A 341 -1.58 1.50 -13.08
CA THR A 341 -2.69 0.83 -13.78
C THR A 341 -3.77 1.81 -14.22
N ARG A 342 -4.44 1.53 -15.35
CA ARG A 342 -5.67 2.22 -15.79
C ARG A 342 -6.91 1.71 -15.08
N GLY A 343 -6.80 0.55 -14.45
CA GLY A 343 -7.91 -0.08 -13.76
C GLY A 343 -8.26 0.63 -12.45
N ASN A 344 -9.54 0.61 -12.15
CA ASN A 344 -10.02 0.65 -10.77
C ASN A 344 -10.60 -0.73 -10.45
N PHE A 345 -10.93 -0.99 -9.18
CA PHE A 345 -11.74 -2.14 -8.83
C PHE A 345 -12.89 -1.78 -7.89
N VAL A 346 -13.92 -2.61 -7.91
CA VAL A 346 -15.02 -2.60 -6.95
C VAL A 346 -15.01 -3.91 -6.17
N LEU A 347 -15.01 -3.82 -4.85
CA LEU A 347 -15.18 -4.98 -3.97
C LEU A 347 -16.65 -5.09 -3.55
N ARG A 348 -17.23 -6.29 -3.71
CA ARG A 348 -18.53 -6.67 -3.15
C ARG A 348 -18.33 -7.79 -2.13
N ILE A 349 -18.95 -7.64 -0.97
CA ILE A 349 -18.94 -8.64 0.10
C ILE A 349 -20.36 -9.13 0.30
N LYS A 350 -20.57 -10.45 0.19
CA LYS A 350 -21.87 -11.09 0.40
C LYS A 350 -21.79 -12.09 1.55
N GLY A 351 -22.76 -12.10 2.44
CA GLY A 351 -22.92 -13.11 3.48
C GLY A 351 -24.18 -13.91 3.22
N ASP A 352 -24.04 -15.24 3.09
CA ASP A 352 -25.15 -16.16 2.82
C ASP A 352 -26.06 -15.69 1.67
N GLU A 353 -25.44 -15.31 0.54
CA GLU A 353 -26.06 -14.74 -0.68
C GLU A 353 -26.63 -13.31 -0.57
N ARG A 354 -26.64 -12.70 0.63
CA ARG A 354 -27.05 -11.30 0.82
C ARG A 354 -25.86 -10.37 0.66
N GLU A 355 -25.98 -9.32 -0.16
CA GLU A 355 -24.98 -8.26 -0.24
C GLU A 355 -24.92 -7.49 1.08
N LEU A 356 -23.73 -7.49 1.71
CA LEU A 356 -23.46 -6.79 2.96
C LEU A 356 -22.75 -5.46 2.70
N PHE A 357 -21.91 -5.41 1.67
CA PHE A 357 -21.10 -4.25 1.35
C PHE A 357 -20.74 -4.22 -0.13
N ALA A 358 -20.65 -3.01 -0.69
CA ALA A 358 -20.07 -2.72 -1.98
C ALA A 358 -19.24 -1.43 -1.89
N SER A 359 -17.98 -1.49 -2.31
CA SER A 359 -17.11 -0.31 -2.32
C SER A 359 -17.44 0.63 -3.47
N SER A 360 -17.06 1.90 -3.34
CA SER A 360 -16.85 2.77 -4.50
C SER A 360 -15.68 2.26 -5.34
N PRO A 361 -15.54 2.66 -6.62
CA PRO A 361 -14.36 2.35 -7.42
C PRO A 361 -13.07 2.83 -6.74
N LEU A 362 -12.17 1.89 -6.45
CA LEU A 362 -10.86 2.09 -5.84
C LEU A 362 -9.80 2.08 -6.92
N GLY A 363 -9.07 3.18 -7.06
CA GLY A 363 -8.01 3.36 -8.04
C GLY A 363 -6.62 3.45 -7.42
N PRO A 364 -5.56 3.39 -8.24
CA PRO A 364 -4.19 3.48 -7.78
C PRO A 364 -3.86 4.85 -7.16
N GLY A 365 -2.85 4.87 -6.29
CA GLY A 365 -2.33 6.08 -5.63
C GLY A 365 -3.27 6.71 -4.59
N ARG A 366 -4.45 6.13 -4.37
CA ARG A 366 -5.37 6.57 -3.31
C ARG A 366 -4.98 6.01 -1.95
N TYR A 367 -5.30 6.75 -0.90
CA TYR A 367 -5.17 6.25 0.46
C TYR A 367 -6.05 5.01 0.69
N PRO A 368 -5.60 4.08 1.56
CA PRO A 368 -6.38 2.89 1.90
C PRO A 368 -7.75 3.27 2.48
N GLN A 369 -8.81 2.65 1.96
CA GLN A 369 -10.16 2.82 2.50
C GLN A 369 -10.39 1.85 3.66
N TYR A 370 -10.67 2.36 4.86
CA TYR A 370 -11.08 1.53 5.99
C TYR A 370 -12.49 0.98 5.75
N VAL A 371 -12.70 -0.29 6.10
CA VAL A 371 -14.00 -0.96 6.06
C VAL A 371 -14.24 -1.67 7.37
N GLU A 372 -15.45 -1.57 7.88
CA GLU A 372 -15.95 -2.30 9.04
C GLU A 372 -17.40 -2.71 8.77
N LEU A 373 -17.72 -3.99 8.96
CA LEU A 373 -19.05 -4.54 8.70
C LEU A 373 -19.40 -5.67 9.66
N SER A 374 -20.69 -5.78 10.01
CA SER A 374 -21.18 -6.90 10.79
C SER A 374 -21.31 -8.15 9.92
N VAL A 375 -20.74 -9.24 10.40
CA VAL A 375 -20.85 -10.60 9.82
C VAL A 375 -21.51 -11.57 10.80
N ALA A 376 -22.21 -11.04 11.82
CA ALA A 376 -22.87 -11.83 12.84
C ALA A 376 -23.82 -12.86 12.24
N GLY A 377 -23.59 -14.14 12.57
CA GLY A 377 -24.40 -15.27 12.09
C GLY A 377 -24.19 -15.65 10.62
N VAL A 378 -23.24 -15.03 9.91
CA VAL A 378 -22.92 -15.38 8.52
C VAL A 378 -22.13 -16.69 8.50
N ASN A 379 -22.61 -17.68 7.74
CA ASN A 379 -21.91 -18.96 7.60
C ASN A 379 -20.90 -18.91 6.46
N ARG A 380 -21.29 -18.31 5.32
CA ARG A 380 -20.47 -18.23 4.12
C ARG A 380 -20.32 -16.80 3.67
N LEU A 381 -19.07 -16.35 3.56
CA LEU A 381 -18.74 -15.04 3.04
C LEU A 381 -18.18 -15.14 1.62
N VAL A 382 -18.66 -14.31 0.70
CA VAL A 382 -18.15 -14.21 -0.67
C VAL A 382 -17.48 -12.84 -0.84
N LEU A 383 -16.20 -12.86 -1.19
CA LEU A 383 -15.43 -11.70 -1.60
C LEU A 383 -15.37 -11.69 -3.12
N GLN A 384 -15.98 -10.69 -3.74
CA GLN A 384 -16.01 -10.55 -5.18
C GLN A 384 -15.33 -9.24 -5.58
N VAL A 385 -14.29 -9.32 -6.39
CA VAL A 385 -13.58 -8.14 -6.91
C VAL A 385 -13.79 -8.07 -8.41
N GLU A 386 -14.17 -6.90 -8.89
CA GLU A 386 -14.43 -6.64 -10.31
C GLU A 386 -13.61 -5.45 -10.79
N TRP A 387 -12.92 -5.62 -11.92
CA TRP A 387 -12.18 -4.56 -12.58
C TRP A 387 -13.14 -3.61 -13.28
N VAL A 388 -12.93 -2.30 -13.10
CA VAL A 388 -13.70 -1.25 -13.77
C VAL A 388 -12.76 -0.22 -14.39
N GLU A 389 -13.19 0.37 -15.51
CA GLU A 389 -12.39 1.34 -16.26
C GLU A 389 -12.08 2.58 -15.40
N GLY A 390 -10.81 2.94 -15.30
CA GLY A 390 -10.34 4.20 -14.72
C GLY A 390 -9.98 5.23 -15.79
N GLN A 391 -9.56 6.42 -15.34
CA GLN A 391 -9.29 7.54 -16.26
C GLN A 391 -7.84 7.63 -16.73
N ASN A 392 -6.87 7.19 -15.92
CA ASN A 392 -5.44 7.42 -16.14
C ASN A 392 -4.63 6.17 -15.78
N GLY A 393 -3.61 5.85 -16.59
CA GLY A 393 -2.66 4.75 -16.36
C GLY A 393 -1.94 4.32 -17.64
N GLU A 394 -1.06 3.34 -17.55
CA GLU A 394 -0.22 2.84 -18.64
C GLU A 394 -0.56 1.42 -19.08
N TYR A 395 -1.08 0.59 -18.15
CA TYR A 395 -1.38 -0.83 -18.36
C TYR A 395 -2.65 -1.26 -17.62
N ASP A 396 -3.18 -2.44 -17.95
CA ASP A 396 -4.49 -2.91 -17.44
C ASP A 396 -4.39 -3.82 -16.20
N LEU A 397 -3.19 -4.38 -15.93
CA LEU A 397 -2.96 -5.20 -14.74
C LEU A 397 -3.17 -4.38 -13.47
N LEU A 398 -4.04 -4.85 -12.61
CA LEU A 398 -4.39 -4.25 -11.33
C LEU A 398 -4.31 -5.30 -10.23
N ARG A 399 -3.70 -4.94 -9.10
CA ARG A 399 -3.68 -5.75 -7.89
C ARG A 399 -4.59 -5.15 -6.84
N ALA A 400 -5.75 -5.78 -6.64
CA ALA A 400 -6.66 -5.40 -5.58
C ALA A 400 -6.17 -5.98 -4.26
N ALA A 401 -5.89 -5.13 -3.27
CA ALA A 401 -5.38 -5.51 -1.97
C ALA A 401 -6.45 -5.39 -0.89
N LEU A 402 -6.59 -6.47 -0.11
CA LEU A 402 -7.42 -6.58 1.07
C LEU A 402 -6.48 -6.73 2.28
N ALA A 403 -6.12 -5.61 2.88
CA ALA A 403 -5.03 -5.51 3.85
C ALA A 403 -5.53 -5.47 5.30
N ASN A 404 -4.82 -6.16 6.20
CA ASN A 404 -5.14 -6.29 7.62
C ASN A 404 -6.64 -6.58 7.88
N ILE A 405 -7.27 -7.42 7.05
CA ILE A 405 -8.64 -7.84 7.29
C ILE A 405 -8.64 -8.87 8.42
N ILE A 406 -9.32 -8.52 9.51
CA ILE A 406 -9.47 -9.32 10.73
C ILE A 406 -10.95 -9.61 11.01
N PHE A 407 -11.23 -10.84 11.42
CA PHE A 407 -12.54 -11.30 11.86
C PHE A 407 -12.60 -11.34 13.38
N VAL A 408 -13.51 -10.56 13.98
CA VAL A 408 -13.65 -10.44 15.44
C VAL A 408 -14.77 -11.36 15.91
N THR A 409 -14.50 -12.13 16.97
CA THR A 409 -15.50 -13.02 17.57
C THR A 409 -16.47 -12.22 18.47
N PRO A 410 -17.69 -12.71 18.73
CA PRO A 410 -18.64 -12.02 19.59
C PRO A 410 -18.16 -11.78 21.03
N GLU A 411 -17.17 -12.54 21.51
CA GLU A 411 -16.64 -12.44 22.88
C GLU A 411 -15.61 -11.30 23.04
N GLU A 412 -15.06 -10.80 21.93
CA GLU A 412 -14.02 -9.75 21.90
C GLU A 412 -14.57 -8.36 21.56
N GLU A 413 -15.89 -8.24 21.36
CA GLU A 413 -16.62 -6.98 21.15
C GLU A 413 -17.02 -6.34 22.49
#